data_AF-A0A3N2PHU0-F1
#
_entry.id   AF-A0A3N2PHU0-F1
#
_cell.length_a   1.000
_cell.length_b   1.000
_cell.length_c   1.000
_cell.angle_alpha   90.00
_cell.angle_beta   90.00
_cell.angle_gamma   90.00
#
_symmetry.space_group_name_H-M   'P 1'
#
loop_
_entity.id
_entity.type
_entity.pdbx_description
1 polymer ?
#
loop_
_entity_poly.entity_id
_entity_poly.type
_entity_poly.pdbx_seq_one_letter_code
_entity_poly.pdbx_strand_id
1 'polypeptide(L)'
;MATEEILAFMANAVGGEIVGTFVRRDALEVTAYRDDPGDEAPIGGMLGFTHRVTATYRLSSRATDEARDEATRAMIRSVLSFFTRYPSDGVLLHDDSRIILQPLNGPVVIDSDWEDWTEVPGMSHVVAGLDRRSLPQPLR
;
A
#
# COMPACT_ATOMS: atom_id res chain seq x y z
N MET A 1 -10.88 5.37 -13.11
CA MET A 1 -11.50 4.52 -12.09
C MET A 1 -12.27 5.43 -11.16
N ALA A 2 -13.53 5.09 -10.85
CA ALA A 2 -14.34 5.77 -9.84
C ALA A 2 -13.98 5.27 -8.43
N THR A 3 -14.35 6.02 -7.38
CA THR A 3 -14.05 5.66 -5.99
C THR A 3 -14.69 4.33 -5.59
N GLU A 4 -15.90 4.05 -6.07
CA GLU A 4 -16.60 2.78 -5.82
C GLU A 4 -15.86 1.58 -6.44
N GLU A 5 -15.29 1.76 -7.63
CA GLU A 5 -14.48 0.73 -8.29
C GLU A 5 -13.18 0.46 -7.51
N ILE A 6 -12.56 1.52 -6.95
CA ILE A 6 -11.36 1.41 -6.11
C ILE A 6 -11.70 0.64 -4.83
N LEU A 7 -12.78 0.99 -4.14
CA LEU A 7 -13.21 0.29 -2.92
C LEU A 7 -13.53 -1.18 -3.19
N ALA A 8 -14.24 -1.47 -4.28
CA ALA A 8 -14.52 -2.84 -4.70
C ALA A 8 -13.23 -3.62 -5.03
N PHE A 9 -12.26 -2.98 -5.70
CA PHE A 9 -10.95 -3.59 -5.91
C PHE A 9 -10.27 -3.92 -4.58
N MET A 10 -10.20 -2.96 -3.65
CA MET A 10 -9.53 -3.15 -2.37
C MET A 10 -10.20 -4.22 -1.52
N ALA A 11 -11.54 -4.25 -1.47
CA ALA A 11 -12.30 -5.31 -0.82
C ALA A 11 -11.93 -6.70 -1.33
N ASN A 12 -11.89 -6.89 -2.64
CA ASN A 12 -11.49 -8.16 -3.23
C ASN A 12 -10.00 -8.48 -2.96
N ALA A 13 -9.12 -7.49 -3.11
CA ALA A 13 -7.67 -7.67 -3.01
C ALA A 13 -7.21 -7.99 -1.58
N VAL A 14 -7.82 -7.34 -0.58
CA VAL A 14 -7.56 -7.68 0.83
C VAL A 14 -8.44 -8.82 1.32
N GLY A 15 -9.48 -9.23 0.58
CA GLY A 15 -10.49 -10.19 1.04
C GLY A 15 -11.30 -9.66 2.24
N GLY A 16 -11.69 -8.40 2.19
CA GLY A 16 -12.48 -7.71 3.20
C GLY A 16 -13.86 -7.29 2.70
N GLU A 17 -14.60 -6.59 3.55
CA GLU A 17 -15.96 -6.11 3.29
C GLU A 17 -16.00 -4.60 3.20
N ILE A 18 -16.84 -4.05 2.32
CA ILE A 18 -17.07 -2.61 2.22
C ILE A 18 -18.03 -2.20 3.35
N VAL A 19 -17.62 -1.25 4.18
CA VAL A 19 -18.39 -0.68 5.28
C VAL A 19 -18.46 0.84 5.08
N GLY A 20 -19.54 1.33 4.50
CA GLY A 20 -19.67 2.74 4.13
C GLY A 20 -18.63 3.14 3.08
N THR A 21 -17.63 3.94 3.48
CA THR A 21 -16.59 4.48 2.59
C THR A 21 -15.22 3.83 2.76
N PHE A 22 -15.12 2.74 3.53
CA PHE A 22 -13.88 2.01 3.75
C PHE A 22 -14.07 0.51 3.62
N VAL A 23 -12.96 -0.22 3.50
CA VAL A 23 -12.91 -1.68 3.50
C VAL A 23 -12.38 -2.15 4.83
N ARG A 24 -12.98 -3.19 5.42
CA ARG A 24 -12.54 -3.79 6.67
C ARG A 24 -12.29 -5.29 6.51
N ARG A 25 -11.19 -5.75 7.10
CA ARG A 25 -10.86 -7.17 7.30
C ARG A 25 -10.10 -7.31 8.61
N ASP A 26 -10.67 -8.00 9.59
CA ASP A 26 -10.01 -8.31 10.87
C ASP A 26 -9.25 -7.10 11.47
N ALA A 27 -7.92 -7.17 11.48
CA ALA A 27 -7.00 -6.15 11.99
C ALA A 27 -6.61 -5.06 10.97
N LEU A 28 -7.28 -4.99 9.81
CA LEU A 28 -6.99 -4.07 8.72
C LEU A 28 -8.23 -3.23 8.36
N GLU A 29 -8.01 -1.92 8.25
CA GLU A 29 -8.94 -0.98 7.63
C GLU A 29 -8.25 -0.30 6.44
N VAL A 30 -8.96 -0.18 5.33
CA VAL A 30 -8.47 0.48 4.11
C VAL A 30 -9.44 1.55 3.68
N THR A 31 -8.99 2.81 3.67
CA THR A 31 -9.69 3.90 3.00
C THR A 31 -9.03 4.13 1.66
N ALA A 32 -9.79 4.11 0.57
CA ALA A 32 -9.23 4.35 -0.75
C ALA A 32 -10.21 5.14 -1.60
N TYR A 33 -9.69 6.14 -2.32
CA TYR A 33 -10.49 7.07 -3.08
C TYR A 33 -9.68 7.66 -4.24
N ARG A 34 -10.41 8.21 -5.20
CA ARG A 34 -9.82 9.06 -6.24
C ARG A 34 -9.65 10.46 -5.68
N ASP A 35 -8.46 11.01 -5.79
CA ASP A 35 -8.20 12.40 -5.43
C ASP A 35 -8.87 13.34 -6.44
N ASP A 36 -9.55 14.36 -5.93
CA ASP A 36 -9.98 15.50 -6.73
C ASP A 36 -8.80 16.47 -6.94
N PRO A 37 -8.74 17.20 -8.07
CA PRO A 37 -7.67 18.17 -8.30
C PRO A 37 -7.58 19.20 -7.17
N GLY A 38 -6.42 19.29 -6.52
CA GLY A 38 -6.16 20.19 -5.38
C GLY A 38 -6.22 19.53 -3.99
N ASP A 39 -6.76 18.31 -3.88
CA ASP A 39 -6.79 17.53 -2.64
C ASP A 39 -5.68 16.46 -2.59
N GLU A 40 -4.71 16.51 -3.53
CA GLU A 40 -3.67 15.49 -3.63
C GLU A 40 -2.74 15.48 -2.42
N ALA A 41 -2.29 14.28 -2.02
CA ALA A 41 -1.32 14.12 -0.95
C ALA A 41 -0.02 14.91 -1.24
N PRO A 42 0.49 15.75 -0.31
CA PRO A 42 1.66 16.60 -0.55
C PRO A 42 2.91 15.83 -0.97
N ILE A 43 3.12 14.64 -0.39
CA ILE A 43 4.22 13.73 -0.73
C ILE A 43 4.21 13.32 -2.19
N GLY A 44 3.02 13.24 -2.73
CA GLY A 44 2.80 12.97 -4.11
C GLY A 44 3.38 14.01 -5.06
N GLY A 45 3.18 15.29 -4.73
CA GLY A 45 3.80 16.40 -5.45
C GLY A 45 5.32 16.42 -5.30
N MET A 46 5.84 16.12 -4.11
CA MET A 46 7.29 16.03 -3.86
C MET A 46 7.97 14.95 -4.72
N LEU A 47 7.26 13.86 -5.00
CA LEU A 47 7.75 12.77 -5.85
C LEU A 47 7.48 12.99 -7.35
N GLY A 48 6.87 14.12 -7.72
CA GLY A 48 6.56 14.45 -9.12
C GLY A 48 5.42 13.61 -9.71
N PHE A 49 4.64 12.93 -8.87
CA PHE A 49 3.54 12.09 -9.30
C PHE A 49 2.27 12.94 -9.49
N THR A 50 1.55 12.68 -10.58
CA THR A 50 0.17 13.18 -10.75
C THR A 50 -0.78 12.14 -10.13
N HIS A 51 -1.24 12.40 -8.90
CA HIS A 51 -2.08 11.46 -8.16
C HIS A 51 -3.43 11.30 -8.80
N ARG A 52 -3.91 10.07 -8.75
CA ARG A 52 -5.25 9.72 -9.23
C ARG A 52 -5.99 8.86 -8.22
N VAL A 53 -5.26 8.22 -7.30
CA VAL A 53 -5.80 7.30 -6.31
C VAL A 53 -4.90 7.38 -5.09
N THR A 54 -5.52 7.60 -3.93
CA THR A 54 -4.89 7.48 -2.63
C THR A 54 -5.53 6.32 -1.88
N ALA A 55 -4.72 5.50 -1.21
CA ALA A 55 -5.16 4.45 -0.33
C ALA A 55 -4.37 4.50 0.99
N THR A 56 -5.08 4.51 2.11
CA THR A 56 -4.51 4.47 3.46
C THR A 56 -4.89 3.16 4.12
N TYR A 57 -3.88 2.47 4.63
CA TYR A 57 -4.02 1.20 5.34
C TYR A 57 -3.78 1.46 6.83
N ARG A 58 -4.71 1.04 7.68
CA ARG A 58 -4.60 1.15 9.13
C ARG A 58 -4.64 -0.23 9.77
N LEU A 59 -3.55 -0.58 10.44
CA LEU A 59 -3.45 -1.81 11.23
C LEU A 59 -3.96 -1.55 12.66
N SER A 60 -4.81 -2.44 13.16
CA SER A 60 -5.35 -2.35 14.51
C SER A 60 -4.28 -2.63 15.56
N SER A 61 -4.04 -1.67 16.46
CA SER A 61 -3.12 -1.85 17.60
C SER A 61 -3.65 -2.78 18.69
N ARG A 62 -4.95 -3.12 18.66
CA ARG A 62 -5.59 -4.02 19.63
C ARG A 62 -5.65 -5.47 19.16
N ALA A 63 -5.22 -5.74 17.93
CA ALA A 63 -5.23 -7.08 17.37
C ALA A 63 -4.07 -7.92 17.95
N THR A 64 -4.24 -9.24 17.92
CA THR A 64 -3.15 -10.18 18.22
C THR A 64 -2.03 -10.04 17.19
N ASP A 65 -0.81 -10.47 17.56
CA ASP A 65 0.34 -10.44 16.66
C ASP A 65 0.07 -11.21 15.36
N GLU A 66 -0.49 -12.41 15.46
CA GLU A 66 -0.88 -13.24 14.31
C GLU A 66 -1.86 -12.51 13.37
N ALA A 67 -2.85 -11.81 13.91
CA ALA A 67 -3.82 -11.07 13.12
C ALA A 67 -3.18 -9.83 12.47
N ARG A 68 -2.23 -9.17 13.14
CA ARG A 68 -1.46 -8.05 12.57
C ARG A 68 -0.53 -8.52 11.46
N ASP A 69 0.09 -9.68 11.62
CA ASP A 69 0.94 -10.27 10.59
C ASP A 69 0.13 -10.62 9.34
N GLU A 70 -1.06 -11.22 9.51
CA GLU A 70 -1.96 -11.51 8.39
C GLU A 70 -2.47 -10.24 7.71
N ALA A 71 -2.83 -9.24 8.48
CA ALA A 71 -3.24 -7.93 7.96
C ALA A 71 -2.10 -7.26 7.17
N THR A 72 -0.85 -7.34 7.66
CA THR A 72 0.32 -6.82 6.97
C THR A 72 0.55 -7.56 5.65
N ARG A 73 0.46 -8.90 5.64
CA ARG A 73 0.52 -9.69 4.40
C ARG A 73 -0.60 -9.32 3.42
N ALA A 74 -1.83 -9.14 3.90
CA ALA A 74 -2.97 -8.75 3.07
C ALA A 74 -2.78 -7.35 2.47
N MET A 75 -2.30 -6.39 3.25
CA MET A 75 -1.95 -5.05 2.77
C MET A 75 -0.94 -5.12 1.62
N ILE A 76 0.21 -5.78 1.81
CA ILE A 76 1.25 -5.84 0.78
C ILE A 76 0.74 -6.57 -0.48
N ARG A 77 0.03 -7.70 -0.33
CA ARG A 77 -0.59 -8.39 -1.48
C ARG A 77 -1.54 -7.48 -2.25
N SER A 78 -2.33 -6.66 -1.56
CA SER A 78 -3.27 -5.74 -2.22
C SER A 78 -2.55 -4.64 -2.99
N VAL A 79 -1.48 -4.07 -2.42
CA VAL A 79 -0.64 -3.04 -3.07
C VAL A 79 0.02 -3.60 -4.33
N LEU A 80 0.64 -4.79 -4.23
CA LEU A 80 1.26 -5.45 -5.39
C LEU A 80 0.25 -5.79 -6.47
N SER A 81 -0.94 -6.26 -6.07
CA SER A 81 -2.05 -6.53 -6.98
C SER A 81 -2.53 -5.25 -7.66
N PHE A 82 -2.58 -4.13 -6.94
CA PHE A 82 -2.95 -2.82 -7.50
C PHE A 82 -1.94 -2.37 -8.56
N PHE A 83 -0.64 -2.41 -8.27
CA PHE A 83 0.40 -2.05 -9.24
C PHE A 83 0.44 -2.98 -10.45
N THR A 84 0.12 -4.26 -10.27
CA THR A 84 -0.01 -5.20 -11.39
C THR A 84 -1.21 -4.86 -12.27
N ARG A 85 -2.35 -4.49 -11.67
CA ARG A 85 -3.58 -4.17 -12.40
C ARG A 85 -3.55 -2.80 -13.08
N TYR A 86 -2.84 -1.85 -12.48
CA TYR A 86 -2.71 -0.46 -12.90
C TYR A 86 -1.23 -0.07 -12.95
N PRO A 87 -0.50 -0.50 -14.00
CA PRO A 87 0.93 -0.23 -14.13
C PRO A 87 1.14 1.27 -14.34
N SER A 88 1.44 1.95 -13.24
CA SER A 88 1.68 3.38 -13.14
C SER A 88 2.67 3.62 -12.02
N ASP A 89 3.31 4.79 -12.05
CA ASP A 89 4.22 5.20 -10.98
C ASP A 89 3.43 5.38 -9.68
N GLY A 90 4.06 5.02 -8.56
CA GLY A 90 3.44 5.11 -7.26
C GLY A 90 4.39 4.69 -6.15
N VAL A 91 3.94 4.83 -4.92
CA VAL A 91 4.70 4.43 -3.73
C VAL A 91 3.78 3.85 -2.67
N LEU A 92 4.30 2.95 -1.86
CA LEU A 92 3.78 2.68 -0.53
C LEU A 92 4.66 3.40 0.49
N LEU A 93 4.03 4.14 1.39
CA LEU A 93 4.68 4.84 2.47
C LEU A 93 4.40 4.11 3.80
N HIS A 94 5.42 3.97 4.62
CA HIS A 94 5.28 3.68 6.04
C HIS A 94 5.20 4.99 6.81
N ASP A 95 4.21 5.12 7.70
CA ASP A 95 3.97 6.29 8.55
C ASP A 95 4.11 7.63 7.80
N ASP A 96 3.55 7.69 6.58
CA ASP A 96 3.53 8.85 5.68
C ASP A 96 4.90 9.48 5.38
N SER A 97 6.02 8.79 5.67
CA SER A 97 7.35 9.41 5.69
C SER A 97 8.45 8.59 5.04
N ARG A 98 8.32 7.26 5.00
CA ARG A 98 9.34 6.38 4.40
C ARG A 98 8.75 5.60 3.24
N ILE A 99 9.38 5.67 2.07
CA ILE A 99 9.02 4.83 0.93
C ILE A 99 9.56 3.43 1.18
N ILE A 100 8.67 2.43 1.16
CA ILE A 100 9.00 1.01 1.39
C ILE A 100 8.78 0.15 0.15
N LEU A 101 7.89 0.58 -0.77
CA LEU A 101 7.69 0.00 -2.10
C LEU A 101 7.53 1.12 -3.13
N GLN A 102 8.10 0.93 -4.31
CA GLN A 102 7.96 1.87 -5.42
C GLN A 102 8.01 1.15 -6.78
N PRO A 103 6.95 1.22 -7.60
CA PRO A 103 7.08 1.14 -9.05
C PRO A 103 7.45 2.52 -9.61
N LEU A 104 8.56 2.59 -10.36
CA LEU A 104 8.94 3.76 -11.14
C LEU A 104 9.36 3.30 -12.54
N ASN A 105 8.50 3.50 -13.53
CA ASN A 105 8.72 3.10 -14.93
C ASN A 105 9.30 1.68 -15.08
N GLY A 106 8.76 0.71 -14.34
CA GLY A 106 9.35 -0.63 -14.28
C GLY A 106 8.73 -1.55 -13.23
N PRO A 107 9.43 -2.65 -12.89
CA PRO A 107 8.97 -3.57 -11.84
C PRO A 107 8.89 -2.86 -10.49
N VAL A 108 8.09 -3.42 -9.60
CA VAL A 108 7.99 -2.95 -8.21
C VAL A 108 9.30 -3.27 -7.49
N VAL A 109 9.83 -2.27 -6.79
CA VAL A 109 11.06 -2.35 -5.99
C VAL A 109 10.74 -2.18 -4.52
N ILE A 110 11.43 -2.93 -3.66
CA ILE A 110 11.39 -2.82 -2.20
C ILE A 110 12.63 -2.07 -1.70
N ASP A 111 12.43 -1.22 -0.70
CA ASP A 111 13.53 -0.59 0.03
C ASP A 111 14.42 -1.63 0.71
N SER A 112 15.72 -1.67 0.36
CA SER A 112 16.69 -2.60 0.97
C SER A 112 16.86 -2.36 2.46
N ASP A 113 16.65 -1.12 2.90
CA ASP A 113 16.90 -0.67 4.25
C ASP A 113 15.64 -0.81 5.15
N TRP A 114 14.58 -1.42 4.61
CA TRP A 114 13.34 -1.73 5.31
C TRP A 114 13.35 -3.18 5.84
N GLU A 115 13.61 -3.33 7.13
CA GLU A 115 13.80 -4.63 7.79
C GLU A 115 12.52 -5.17 8.44
N ASP A 116 11.53 -4.33 8.76
CA ASP A 116 10.34 -4.70 9.54
C ASP A 116 9.53 -5.88 8.95
N TRP A 117 9.62 -6.11 7.64
CA TRP A 117 8.96 -7.24 6.98
C TRP A 117 9.66 -8.59 7.15
N THR A 118 10.94 -8.58 7.49
CA THR A 118 11.69 -9.82 7.72
C THR A 118 11.19 -10.56 8.97
N GLU A 119 10.57 -9.82 9.90
CA GLU A 119 10.00 -10.34 11.14
C GLU A 119 8.56 -10.85 10.97
N VAL A 120 7.87 -10.47 9.89
CA VAL A 120 6.49 -10.89 9.61
C VAL A 120 6.49 -12.31 9.01
N PRO A 121 5.93 -13.32 9.70
CA PRO A 121 5.90 -14.70 9.20
C PRO A 121 5.27 -14.78 7.81
N GLY A 122 5.87 -15.55 6.89
CA GLY A 122 5.33 -15.75 5.54
C GLY A 122 5.44 -14.55 4.59
N MET A 123 5.96 -13.40 5.02
CA MET A 123 6.16 -12.23 4.15
C MET A 123 7.16 -12.52 3.03
N SER A 124 8.18 -13.35 3.28
CA SER A 124 9.17 -13.77 2.28
C SER A 124 8.54 -14.34 1.00
N HIS A 125 7.41 -15.03 1.11
CA HIS A 125 6.66 -15.54 -0.05
C HIS A 125 5.91 -14.45 -0.80
N VAL A 126 5.42 -13.44 -0.09
CA VAL A 126 4.67 -12.30 -0.68
C VAL A 126 5.59 -11.43 -1.51
N VAL A 127 6.81 -11.20 -1.04
CA VAL A 127 7.79 -10.33 -1.71
C VAL A 127 8.80 -11.09 -2.57
N ALA A 128 8.64 -12.41 -2.72
CA ALA A 128 9.54 -13.23 -3.51
C ALA A 128 9.60 -12.72 -4.97
N GLY A 129 10.82 -12.52 -5.47
CA GLY A 129 11.06 -12.08 -6.84
C GLY A 129 10.98 -10.56 -7.07
N LEU A 130 10.65 -9.77 -6.05
CA LEU A 130 10.77 -8.32 -6.13
C LEU A 130 12.22 -7.88 -5.98
N ASP A 131 12.63 -6.88 -6.75
CA ASP A 131 13.95 -6.28 -6.65
C ASP A 131 14.10 -5.53 -5.31
N ARG A 132 15.28 -5.61 -4.69
CA ARG A 132 15.61 -4.94 -3.42
C ARG A 132 16.80 -4.03 -3.63
N ARG A 133 16.60 -2.74 -3.42
CA ARG A 133 17.65 -1.71 -3.50
C ARG A 133 17.25 -0.49 -2.67
N SER A 134 18.23 0.36 -2.36
CA SER A 134 17.96 1.60 -1.66
C SER A 134 17.04 2.50 -2.50
N LEU A 135 15.94 2.94 -1.90
CA LEU A 135 14.98 3.86 -2.52
C LEU A 135 15.28 5.31 -2.14
N PRO A 136 15.16 6.27 -3.07
CA PRO A 136 15.31 7.68 -2.76
C PRO A 136 14.20 8.11 -1.80
N GLN A 137 14.58 8.47 -0.57
CA GLN A 137 13.63 8.89 0.46
C GLN A 137 13.27 10.37 0.31
N PRO A 138 12.02 10.78 0.61
CA PRO A 138 11.67 12.19 0.73
C PRO A 138 12.57 12.84 1.79
N LEU A 139 13.19 13.98 1.46
CA LEU A 139 13.96 14.75 2.43
C LEU A 139 13.02 15.20 3.56
N ARG A 140 13.41 14.98 4.82
CA ARG A 140 12.73 15.55 5.99
C ARG A 140 12.98 17.06 6.08
#